data_AF-A0A8S3YN02-F1
#
_entry.id   AF-A0A8S3YN02-F1
#
_cell.length_a   1.000
_cell.length_b   1.000
_cell.length_c   1.000
_cell.angle_alpha   90.00
_cell.angle_beta   90.00
_cell.angle_gamma   90.00
#
_symmetry.space_group_name_H-M   'P 1'
#
loop_
_entity.id
_entity.type
_entity.pdbx_description
1 polymer ?
#
loop_
_entity_poly.entity_id
_entity_poly.type
_entity_poly.pdbx_seq_one_letter_code
_entity_poly.pdbx_strand_id
1 'polypeptide(L)'
;EDEELEPRDRRSWDDEFVLKRQFSALIPAFDPRPGRTNVNQTQDFDIPPPATEDSSTSESQTFVAQPKLCLTLKAPCLPGMNDEEVVLNRSTACIFKCVQDLLIKGSPAGRVERLKRVWEPTYTIQYREAKEHEVIERENGYTAKSLTDVSLLADMETTRGLDNPGCSVDTVLQLLQRLYSIMEQSSPTSKNDCEEIHLNIPADEFVSKKITNKLTQQIQDPLVLSSGALPDWCEHLTRWCPMLFPFENRQLYFTCTAFGTSRSIVWLQNKRDANVERTRGPLPRREDSHEYRVGRLKHERVVVPRNEHLLDWAMQVMRYHSTRKAVLEIEFKGEEGTGLGPTLEFYALVAAELQKKSLGLWLCDDDHVDHSEREVDIGHGMKPPGYYVQRSSGLFPAPFPQNSPELDRVESIFHFMGILLAKCLQDNRLIDMPLSRPFLKLMCMGEVGYSLSQQFGDISRTPSTLGESWHSESSDLIASIEEVEKEMKLENDRRQQPKSHQPWFAGILNEEDFAIINPHRAAFLQQLHDLVERKQRILKDKTLTDDQKNVLLAELALPSTEESGVAIRLEELGLTFEFDPSSRVHKFHAHHLKPGGGMEEVSLDNVEEYIDLVMDFCLVSGIRRQMEAFR
;
A
#
# COMPACT_ATOMS: atom_id res chain seq x y z
N GLU A 1 -45.47 34.08 -49.07
CA GLU A 1 -44.04 34.34 -49.38
C GLU A 1 -43.27 33.79 -48.22
N ASP A 2 -42.93 32.52 -48.36
CA ASP A 2 -42.05 31.76 -47.50
C ASP A 2 -40.64 32.31 -47.68
N GLU A 3 -40.00 32.78 -46.61
CA GLU A 3 -38.55 32.87 -46.56
C GLU A 3 -38.05 31.80 -45.60
N GLU A 4 -37.59 30.71 -46.20
CA GLU A 4 -36.82 29.65 -45.58
C GLU A 4 -35.61 30.27 -44.85
N LEU A 5 -35.61 30.18 -43.51
CA LEU A 5 -34.40 30.33 -42.72
C LEU A 5 -33.52 29.10 -42.99
N GLU A 6 -32.52 29.26 -43.86
CA GLU A 6 -31.48 28.26 -44.10
C GLU A 6 -30.85 27.80 -42.77
N PRO A 7 -30.71 26.48 -42.53
CA PRO A 7 -30.01 25.98 -41.37
C PRO A 7 -28.50 25.96 -41.67
N ARG A 8 -27.83 27.11 -41.56
CA ARG A 8 -26.36 27.15 -41.59
C ARG A 8 -25.78 27.16 -40.17
N ASP A 9 -24.90 26.19 -39.96
CA ASP A 9 -23.99 26.00 -38.82
C ASP A 9 -24.59 25.55 -37.47
N ARG A 10 -25.34 24.44 -37.49
CA ARG A 10 -25.01 23.39 -36.51
C ARG A 10 -23.78 22.68 -37.04
N ARG A 11 -22.59 23.05 -36.55
CA ARG A 11 -21.34 22.32 -36.82
C ARG A 11 -21.57 20.85 -36.46
N SER A 12 -21.88 20.05 -37.47
CA SER A 12 -21.73 18.61 -37.45
C SER A 12 -20.26 18.36 -37.14
N TRP A 13 -20.01 17.55 -36.12
CA TRP A 13 -18.68 17.10 -35.72
C TRP A 13 -17.84 16.81 -36.97
N ASP A 14 -16.68 17.45 -37.05
CA ASP A 14 -15.72 17.33 -38.16
C ASP A 14 -15.42 15.83 -38.39
N ASP A 15 -15.80 15.29 -39.55
CA ASP A 15 -15.64 13.86 -39.89
C ASP A 15 -14.14 13.44 -40.00
N GLU A 16 -13.20 14.38 -39.83
CA GLU A 16 -11.75 14.13 -39.83
C GLU A 16 -11.02 14.62 -38.56
N PHE A 17 -11.70 14.65 -37.40
CA PHE A 17 -11.02 15.05 -36.16
C PHE A 17 -10.09 13.95 -35.62
N VAL A 18 -8.79 14.07 -35.87
CA VAL A 18 -7.77 13.18 -35.29
C VAL A 18 -7.44 13.60 -33.86
N LEU A 19 -8.05 12.92 -32.88
CA LEU A 19 -7.66 13.00 -31.46
C LEU A 19 -6.28 12.36 -31.25
N LYS A 20 -5.22 13.17 -31.24
CA LYS A 20 -3.89 12.71 -30.85
C LYS A 20 -3.75 12.77 -29.33
N ARG A 21 -3.50 11.62 -28.70
CA ARG A 21 -3.11 11.59 -27.29
C ARG A 21 -1.79 12.33 -27.12
N GLN A 22 -1.82 13.45 -26.41
CA GLN A 22 -0.63 14.17 -26.00
C GLN A 22 -0.23 13.72 -24.59
N PHE A 23 1.07 13.46 -24.41
CA PHE A 23 1.62 13.14 -23.11
C PHE A 23 2.26 14.40 -22.53
N SER A 24 1.61 15.04 -21.56
CA SER A 24 2.05 16.32 -20.98
C SER A 24 3.47 16.29 -20.38
N ALA A 25 3.92 15.11 -19.96
CA ALA A 25 5.27 14.90 -19.42
C ALA A 25 6.32 14.50 -20.47
N LEU A 26 5.94 14.28 -21.74
CA LEU A 26 6.88 13.97 -22.81
C LEU A 26 7.09 15.16 -23.73
N ILE A 27 8.35 15.54 -23.91
CA ILE A 27 8.77 16.47 -24.95
C ILE A 27 9.25 15.68 -26.18
N PRO A 28 9.04 16.20 -27.40
CA PRO A 28 9.61 15.62 -28.61
C PRO A 28 11.12 15.44 -28.50
N ALA A 29 11.65 14.42 -29.16
CA ALA A 29 13.10 14.26 -29.27
C ALA A 29 13.72 15.42 -30.06
N PHE A 30 14.99 15.72 -29.76
CA PHE A 30 15.77 16.72 -30.48
C PHE A 30 15.77 16.41 -31.99
N ASP A 31 15.37 17.39 -32.80
CA ASP A 31 15.39 17.32 -34.25
C ASP A 31 16.53 18.22 -34.78
N PRO A 32 17.61 17.65 -35.32
CA PRO A 32 18.74 18.42 -35.84
C PRO A 32 18.43 19.13 -37.17
N ARG A 33 17.28 18.90 -37.79
CA ARG A 33 16.96 19.46 -39.11
C ARG A 33 16.72 20.98 -39.03
N PRO A 34 17.31 21.79 -39.92
CA PRO A 34 17.12 23.24 -39.95
C PRO A 34 15.64 23.63 -40.03
N GLY A 35 15.22 24.63 -39.26
CA GLY A 35 13.84 25.13 -39.22
C GLY A 35 12.88 24.38 -38.28
N ARG A 36 13.36 23.35 -37.56
CA ARG A 36 12.60 22.70 -36.48
C ARG A 36 12.94 23.35 -35.13
N THR A 37 11.92 23.66 -34.35
CA THR A 37 12.09 24.22 -33.00
C THR A 37 12.28 23.09 -32.00
N ASN A 38 13.42 23.08 -31.32
CA ASN A 38 13.68 22.14 -30.23
C ASN A 38 13.10 22.70 -28.92
N VAL A 39 12.42 21.85 -28.16
CA VAL A 39 11.83 22.21 -26.86
C VAL A 39 12.87 21.97 -25.77
N ASN A 40 13.07 22.95 -24.89
CA ASN A 40 13.95 22.79 -23.74
C ASN A 40 13.45 21.67 -22.83
N GLN A 41 14.39 20.86 -22.32
CA GLN A 41 14.03 19.74 -21.47
C GLN A 41 13.58 20.15 -20.07
N THR A 42 14.17 21.23 -19.55
CA THR A 42 13.81 21.84 -18.28
C THR A 42 12.94 23.06 -18.53
N GLN A 43 11.83 23.15 -17.79
CA GLN A 43 10.93 24.29 -17.77
C GLN A 43 10.80 24.79 -16.34
N ASP A 44 10.87 26.11 -16.15
CA ASP A 44 10.64 26.73 -14.85
C ASP A 44 9.17 26.61 -14.45
N PHE A 45 8.94 26.28 -13.18
CA PHE A 45 7.64 26.08 -12.60
C PHE A 45 7.53 26.90 -11.31
N ASP A 46 6.82 28.02 -11.41
CA ASP A 46 6.61 28.93 -10.29
C ASP A 46 5.58 28.35 -9.32
N ILE A 47 5.96 28.32 -8.05
CA ILE A 47 5.12 27.86 -6.95
C ILE A 47 4.91 29.04 -6.00
N PRO A 48 3.64 29.36 -5.64
CA PRO A 48 3.38 30.45 -4.72
C PRO A 48 3.96 30.14 -3.34
N PRO A 49 4.44 31.16 -2.59
CA PRO A 49 4.98 30.96 -1.25
C PRO A 49 4.02 30.24 -0.30
N PRO A 50 4.52 29.53 0.72
CA PRO A 50 3.68 28.99 1.79
C PRO A 50 2.85 30.10 2.44
N ALA A 51 1.61 29.78 2.83
CA ALA A 51 0.65 30.70 3.44
C ALA A 51 0.06 31.82 2.57
N THR A 52 0.39 31.90 1.27
CA THR A 52 -0.50 32.64 0.34
C THR A 52 -1.79 31.85 0.14
N GLU A 53 -2.93 32.43 0.52
CA GLU A 53 -4.25 31.83 0.26
C GLU A 53 -4.37 31.55 -1.25
N ASP A 54 -4.80 30.35 -1.60
CA ASP A 54 -5.03 29.96 -2.99
C ASP A 54 -6.21 30.78 -3.54
N SER A 55 -5.95 31.93 -4.17
CA SER A 55 -6.97 32.62 -4.98
C SER A 55 -7.33 31.84 -6.25
N SER A 56 -6.75 30.66 -6.46
CA SER A 56 -6.98 29.80 -7.62
C SER A 56 -6.95 28.33 -7.22
N THR A 57 -8.09 27.79 -6.79
CA THR A 57 -8.68 26.52 -7.26
C THR A 57 -9.98 26.25 -6.50
N SER A 58 -10.88 27.20 -6.61
CA SER A 58 -12.32 26.96 -6.53
C SER A 58 -12.95 28.01 -7.44
N GLU A 59 -12.65 27.94 -8.75
CA GLU A 59 -13.68 28.35 -9.69
C GLU A 59 -14.85 27.43 -9.36
N SER A 60 -15.79 27.93 -8.57
CA SER A 60 -17.14 27.42 -8.49
C SER A 60 -17.74 27.72 -9.86
N GLN A 61 -17.29 26.96 -10.87
CA GLN A 61 -18.00 26.84 -12.11
C GLN A 61 -19.35 26.28 -11.67
N THR A 62 -20.38 27.12 -11.75
CA THR A 62 -21.76 26.68 -11.71
C THR A 62 -21.90 25.68 -12.85
N PHE A 63 -21.67 24.41 -12.56
CA PHE A 63 -21.87 23.33 -13.53
C PHE A 63 -23.35 23.31 -13.85
N VAL A 64 -23.70 23.80 -15.03
CA VAL A 64 -24.97 23.41 -15.65
C VAL A 64 -24.92 21.88 -15.71
N ALA A 65 -25.93 21.20 -15.17
CA ALA A 65 -25.99 19.74 -15.17
C ALA A 65 -25.89 19.23 -16.62
N GLN A 66 -24.70 18.77 -17.01
CA GLN A 66 -24.47 18.15 -18.30
C GLN A 66 -24.78 16.66 -18.19
N PRO A 67 -25.45 16.06 -19.20
CA PRO A 67 -25.73 14.63 -19.18
C PRO A 67 -24.42 13.85 -19.13
N LYS A 68 -24.25 13.00 -18.11
CA LYS A 68 -23.11 12.09 -18.01
C LYS A 68 -23.31 11.00 -19.06
N LEU A 69 -22.30 10.76 -19.92
CA LEU A 69 -22.38 9.75 -20.97
C LEU A 69 -21.83 8.39 -20.50
N CYS A 70 -22.52 7.32 -20.91
CA CYS A 70 -22.03 5.94 -20.87
C CYS A 70 -21.57 5.55 -22.28
N LEU A 71 -20.33 5.11 -22.39
CA LEU A 71 -19.71 4.72 -23.67
C LEU A 71 -19.49 3.20 -23.67
N THR A 72 -19.80 2.55 -24.79
CA THR A 72 -19.65 1.10 -24.96
C THR A 72 -18.96 0.80 -26.28
N LEU A 73 -17.99 -0.10 -26.27
CA LEU A 73 -17.34 -0.61 -27.47
C LEU A 73 -18.04 -1.88 -27.94
N LYS A 74 -18.58 -1.86 -29.16
CA LYS A 74 -19.24 -3.02 -29.76
C LYS A 74 -18.26 -3.88 -30.55
N ALA A 75 -18.38 -5.20 -30.40
CA ALA A 75 -17.63 -6.16 -31.19
C ALA A 75 -17.95 -6.05 -32.69
N PRO A 76 -16.94 -6.11 -33.57
CA PRO A 76 -17.16 -6.30 -34.99
C PRO A 76 -17.67 -7.73 -35.26
N CYS A 77 -18.32 -7.94 -36.41
CA CYS A 77 -18.84 -9.25 -36.85
C CYS A 77 -17.72 -10.24 -37.25
N LEU A 78 -16.82 -10.54 -36.31
CA LEU A 78 -15.77 -11.55 -36.47
C LEU A 78 -16.28 -12.94 -36.06
N PRO A 79 -15.70 -14.04 -36.60
CA PRO A 79 -16.13 -15.40 -36.27
C PRO A 79 -16.12 -15.69 -34.77
N GLY A 80 -17.28 -16.01 -34.18
CA GLY A 80 -17.42 -16.26 -32.74
C GLY A 80 -17.66 -15.01 -31.88
N MET A 81 -17.91 -13.85 -32.50
CA MET A 81 -18.39 -12.63 -31.85
C MET A 81 -19.75 -12.27 -32.45
N ASN A 82 -20.81 -12.41 -31.66
CA ASN A 82 -22.18 -12.21 -32.15
C ASN A 82 -22.69 -10.81 -31.80
N ASP A 83 -22.63 -10.40 -30.54
CA ASP A 83 -23.04 -9.05 -30.05
C ASP A 83 -22.30 -8.67 -28.75
N GLU A 84 -21.06 -9.10 -28.58
CA GLU A 84 -20.29 -8.80 -27.36
C GLU A 84 -20.00 -7.29 -27.24
N GLU A 85 -20.18 -6.77 -26.04
CA GLU A 85 -19.98 -5.35 -25.73
C GLU A 85 -19.09 -5.18 -24.48
N VAL A 86 -18.28 -4.13 -24.48
CA VAL A 86 -17.44 -3.74 -23.34
C VAL A 86 -17.70 -2.28 -23.01
N VAL A 87 -18.16 -2.03 -21.79
CA VAL A 87 -18.39 -0.68 -21.27
C VAL A 87 -17.04 0.00 -21.02
N LEU A 88 -16.89 1.23 -21.52
CA LEU A 88 -15.72 2.08 -21.33
C LEU A 88 -15.89 2.88 -20.02
N ASN A 89 -15.85 2.19 -18.88
CA ASN A 89 -16.01 2.81 -17.55
C ASN A 89 -14.67 3.10 -16.84
N ARG A 90 -13.56 2.58 -17.34
CA ARG A 90 -12.22 2.74 -16.74
C ARG A 90 -11.52 3.97 -17.30
N SER A 91 -11.37 5.02 -16.50
CA SER A 91 -10.67 6.26 -16.87
C SER A 91 -9.18 6.08 -17.21
N THR A 92 -8.58 5.00 -16.71
CA THR A 92 -7.16 4.67 -16.92
C THR A 92 -6.93 3.67 -18.05
N ALA A 93 -7.98 3.01 -18.55
CA ALA A 93 -7.86 2.02 -19.62
C ALA A 93 -7.84 2.69 -20.99
N CYS A 94 -7.05 2.15 -21.91
CA CYS A 94 -7.08 2.58 -23.30
C CYS A 94 -8.01 1.70 -24.14
N ILE A 95 -8.30 2.17 -25.36
CA ILE A 95 -9.10 1.41 -26.32
C ILE A 95 -8.49 0.03 -26.66
N PHE A 96 -7.16 -0.11 -26.65
CA PHE A 96 -6.51 -1.41 -26.89
C PHE A 96 -6.90 -2.45 -25.85
N LYS A 97 -6.99 -2.07 -24.57
CA LYS A 97 -7.42 -2.97 -23.49
C LYS A 97 -8.88 -3.39 -23.68
N CYS A 98 -9.76 -2.46 -24.03
CA CYS A 98 -11.16 -2.78 -24.30
C CYS A 98 -11.34 -3.71 -25.51
N VAL A 99 -10.54 -3.54 -26.57
CA VAL A 99 -10.50 -4.46 -27.72
C VAL A 99 -10.03 -5.85 -27.30
N GLN A 100 -9.01 -5.96 -26.45
CA GLN A 100 -8.55 -7.24 -25.92
C GLN A 100 -9.61 -7.91 -25.02
N ASP A 101 -10.27 -7.17 -24.15
CA ASP A 101 -11.33 -7.70 -23.28
C ASP A 101 -12.49 -8.25 -24.13
N LEU A 102 -12.86 -7.56 -25.23
CA LEU A 102 -13.83 -8.07 -26.21
C LEU A 102 -13.38 -9.39 -26.85
N LEU A 103 -12.09 -9.54 -27.17
CA LEU A 103 -11.56 -10.78 -27.74
C LEU A 103 -11.67 -11.96 -26.76
N ILE A 104 -11.39 -11.71 -25.48
CA ILE A 104 -11.44 -12.72 -24.42
C ILE A 104 -12.88 -13.22 -24.23
N LYS A 105 -13.86 -12.31 -24.21
CA LYS A 105 -15.29 -12.63 -24.05
C LYS A 105 -15.87 -13.50 -25.17
N GLY A 106 -15.46 -13.28 -26.42
CA GLY A 106 -16.06 -14.02 -27.53
C GLY A 106 -15.72 -15.53 -27.52
N SER A 107 -16.53 -16.31 -28.24
CA SER A 107 -16.53 -17.78 -28.23
C SER A 107 -15.14 -18.40 -28.46
N PRO A 108 -14.78 -19.51 -27.77
CA PRO A 108 -13.52 -20.22 -28.02
C PRO A 108 -13.39 -20.71 -29.47
N ALA A 109 -14.52 -20.99 -30.14
CA ALA A 109 -14.55 -21.30 -31.55
C ALA A 109 -14.17 -20.06 -32.39
N GLY A 110 -13.17 -20.19 -33.27
CA GLY A 110 -12.69 -19.08 -34.11
C GLY A 110 -11.71 -18.11 -33.43
N ARG A 111 -11.33 -18.34 -32.16
CA ARG A 111 -10.39 -17.46 -31.40
C ARG A 111 -9.08 -17.17 -32.13
N VAL A 112 -8.47 -18.18 -32.77
CA VAL A 112 -7.22 -18.02 -33.53
C VAL A 112 -7.39 -17.07 -34.71
N GLU A 113 -8.52 -17.15 -35.41
CA GLU A 113 -8.81 -16.29 -36.55
C GLU A 113 -9.10 -14.85 -36.10
N ARG A 114 -9.84 -14.69 -34.99
CA ARG A 114 -10.07 -13.38 -34.36
C ARG A 114 -8.77 -12.69 -33.94
N LEU A 115 -7.84 -13.44 -33.33
CA LEU A 115 -6.53 -12.90 -32.92
C LEU A 115 -5.69 -12.42 -34.10
N LYS A 116 -5.77 -13.08 -35.26
CA LYS A 116 -5.04 -12.67 -36.47
C LYS A 116 -5.61 -11.40 -37.08
N ARG A 117 -6.94 -11.23 -37.03
CA ARG A 117 -7.68 -10.17 -37.73
C ARG A 117 -8.17 -9.05 -36.82
N VAL A 118 -7.78 -9.04 -35.55
CA VAL A 118 -8.29 -8.09 -34.53
C VAL A 118 -8.14 -6.63 -34.94
N TRP A 119 -7.10 -6.25 -35.69
CA TRP A 119 -6.87 -4.85 -36.08
C TRP A 119 -7.38 -4.50 -37.48
N GLU A 120 -8.01 -5.44 -38.19
CA GLU A 120 -8.59 -5.21 -39.51
C GLU A 120 -9.98 -4.52 -39.50
N PRO A 121 -10.93 -4.89 -38.62
CA PRO A 121 -12.28 -4.34 -38.66
C PRO A 121 -12.38 -2.96 -37.99
N THR A 122 -13.45 -2.25 -38.32
CA THR A 122 -13.86 -1.03 -37.61
C THR A 122 -14.61 -1.40 -36.34
N TYR A 123 -14.13 -0.88 -35.20
CA TYR A 123 -14.83 -0.99 -33.91
C TYR A 123 -15.71 0.24 -33.70
N THR A 124 -16.97 0.03 -33.32
CA THR A 124 -17.93 1.12 -33.13
C THR A 124 -18.07 1.46 -31.65
N ILE A 125 -17.86 2.72 -31.29
CA ILE A 125 -18.16 3.25 -29.96
C ILE A 125 -19.61 3.75 -29.99
N GLN A 126 -20.44 3.18 -29.14
CA GLN A 126 -21.80 3.62 -28.89
C GLN A 126 -21.83 4.47 -27.62
N TYR A 127 -22.71 5.47 -27.58
CA TYR A 127 -22.90 6.32 -26.42
C TYR A 127 -24.39 6.40 -26.07
N ARG A 128 -24.66 6.54 -24.77
CA ARG A 128 -26.00 6.82 -24.23
C ARG A 128 -25.89 7.69 -22.99
N GLU A 129 -27.00 8.29 -22.57
CA GLU A 129 -27.08 8.93 -21.26
C GLU A 129 -26.91 7.88 -20.14
N ALA A 130 -26.08 8.20 -19.14
CA ALA A 130 -25.81 7.35 -18.00
C ALA A 130 -26.99 7.40 -17.02
N LYS A 131 -27.37 6.24 -16.49
CA LYS A 131 -28.40 6.16 -15.43
C LYS A 131 -27.77 6.53 -14.08
N GLU A 132 -28.55 7.08 -13.14
CA GLU A 132 -28.07 7.52 -11.82
C GLU A 132 -27.24 6.44 -11.07
N HIS A 133 -27.63 5.16 -11.15
CA HIS A 133 -26.88 4.07 -10.50
C HIS A 133 -25.49 3.83 -11.10
N GLU A 134 -25.31 4.06 -12.41
CA GLU A 134 -24.02 3.85 -13.12
C GLU A 134 -23.04 4.98 -12.82
N VAL A 135 -23.55 6.13 -12.40
CA VAL A 135 -22.76 7.27 -11.94
C VAL A 135 -22.19 7.00 -10.56
N ILE A 136 -22.99 6.39 -9.67
CA ILE A 136 -22.58 6.02 -8.30
C ILE A 136 -21.51 4.92 -8.33
N GLU A 137 -21.66 3.89 -9.19
CA GLU A 137 -20.62 2.86 -9.36
C GLU A 137 -19.28 3.42 -9.89
N ARG A 138 -19.33 4.43 -10.76
CA ARG A 138 -18.11 5.13 -11.25
C ARG A 138 -17.42 5.97 -10.18
N GLU A 139 -18.18 6.60 -9.30
CA GLU A 139 -17.65 7.45 -8.21
C GLU A 139 -17.08 6.59 -7.07
N ASN A 140 -17.70 5.44 -6.75
CA ASN A 140 -17.21 4.49 -5.75
C ASN A 140 -16.12 3.52 -6.28
N GLY A 141 -15.99 3.35 -7.60
CA GLY A 141 -14.98 2.48 -8.21
C GLY A 141 -13.53 2.94 -8.01
N TYR A 142 -13.31 4.19 -7.57
CA TYR A 142 -11.98 4.70 -7.23
C TYR A 142 -11.50 4.29 -5.82
N THR A 143 -12.41 3.93 -4.92
CA THR A 143 -12.10 3.58 -3.53
C THR A 143 -12.27 2.09 -3.21
N ALA A 144 -12.89 1.32 -4.11
CA ALA A 144 -13.18 -0.10 -3.89
C ALA A 144 -12.87 -0.99 -5.11
N LYS A 145 -11.58 -1.14 -5.47
CA LYS A 145 -11.13 -2.50 -5.77
C LYS A 145 -10.96 -3.17 -4.41
N SER A 146 -12.05 -3.74 -3.91
CA SER A 146 -11.95 -4.71 -2.82
C SER A 146 -10.85 -5.70 -3.21
N LEU A 147 -9.93 -5.98 -2.30
CA LEU A 147 -8.81 -6.89 -2.47
C LEU A 147 -9.26 -8.35 -2.77
N THR A 148 -10.57 -8.59 -2.91
CA THR A 148 -11.25 -9.88 -2.92
C THR A 148 -11.58 -10.44 -4.31
N ASP A 149 -11.24 -9.77 -5.41
CA ASP A 149 -11.57 -10.27 -6.77
C ASP A 149 -10.64 -11.40 -7.26
N VAL A 150 -10.56 -12.49 -6.49
CA VAL A 150 -9.87 -13.74 -6.85
C VAL A 150 -10.55 -14.44 -8.05
N SER A 151 -11.76 -14.01 -8.44
CA SER A 151 -12.59 -14.70 -9.43
C SER A 151 -12.11 -14.62 -10.89
N LEU A 152 -11.10 -13.81 -11.23
CA LEU A 152 -10.67 -13.63 -12.63
C LEU A 152 -9.72 -14.73 -13.16
N LEU A 153 -9.06 -15.48 -12.28
CA LEU A 153 -8.23 -16.62 -12.72
C LEU A 153 -9.10 -17.86 -13.01
N ALA A 154 -10.21 -18.04 -12.29
CA ALA A 154 -11.20 -19.09 -12.53
C ALA A 154 -11.85 -18.98 -13.93
N ASP A 155 -12.01 -17.78 -14.47
CA ASP A 155 -12.57 -17.58 -15.83
C ASP A 155 -11.66 -18.15 -16.93
N MET A 156 -10.36 -18.34 -16.69
CA MET A 156 -9.48 -19.06 -17.62
C MET A 156 -9.74 -20.58 -17.64
N GLU A 157 -10.36 -21.14 -16.59
CA GLU A 157 -10.57 -22.58 -16.43
C GLU A 157 -11.86 -23.11 -17.09
N THR A 158 -12.79 -22.25 -17.50
CA THR A 158 -14.03 -22.65 -18.21
C THR A 158 -13.81 -23.31 -19.58
N THR A 159 -12.56 -23.59 -19.95
CA THR A 159 -12.19 -24.32 -21.17
C THR A 159 -11.77 -25.78 -20.94
N ARG A 160 -11.91 -26.33 -19.73
CA ARG A 160 -11.73 -27.77 -19.48
C ARG A 160 -13.05 -28.41 -19.04
N GLY A 161 -13.45 -29.45 -19.76
CA GLY A 161 -14.72 -30.14 -19.60
C GLY A 161 -14.95 -30.66 -18.18
N LEU A 162 -16.22 -30.90 -17.88
CA LEU A 162 -16.85 -31.23 -16.60
C LEU A 162 -16.35 -32.51 -15.89
N ASP A 163 -15.25 -33.12 -16.32
CA ASP A 163 -14.87 -34.48 -15.93
C ASP A 163 -13.46 -34.58 -15.31
N ASN A 164 -13.08 -33.65 -14.44
CA ASN A 164 -11.96 -33.90 -13.53
C ASN A 164 -12.14 -33.15 -12.20
N PRO A 165 -12.35 -33.82 -11.06
CA PRO A 165 -12.31 -33.21 -9.73
C PRO A 165 -10.85 -32.96 -9.30
N GLY A 166 -10.04 -32.42 -10.22
CA GLY A 166 -8.63 -32.18 -10.04
C GLY A 166 -8.35 -30.80 -9.44
N CYS A 167 -7.26 -30.70 -8.69
CA CYS A 167 -6.72 -29.47 -8.11
C CYS A 167 -6.69 -28.33 -9.14
N SER A 168 -7.46 -27.26 -8.91
CA SER A 168 -7.46 -26.05 -9.75
C SER A 168 -6.12 -25.32 -9.65
N VAL A 169 -5.79 -24.51 -10.66
CA VAL A 169 -4.58 -23.66 -10.60
C VAL A 169 -4.65 -22.72 -9.40
N ASP A 170 -5.84 -22.21 -9.08
CA ASP A 170 -6.07 -21.37 -7.91
C ASP A 170 -5.77 -22.12 -6.60
N THR A 171 -6.21 -23.38 -6.47
CA THR A 171 -5.90 -24.21 -5.31
C THR A 171 -4.39 -24.44 -5.17
N VAL A 172 -3.67 -24.67 -6.28
CA VAL A 172 -2.21 -24.81 -6.26
C VAL A 172 -1.53 -23.52 -5.82
N LEU A 173 -1.94 -22.37 -6.36
CA LEU A 173 -1.37 -21.06 -6.01
C LEU A 173 -1.62 -20.73 -4.54
N GLN A 174 -2.83 -21.02 -4.02
CA GLN A 174 -3.18 -20.87 -2.61
C GLN A 174 -2.35 -21.78 -1.70
N LEU A 175 -2.13 -23.03 -2.10
CA LEU A 175 -1.27 -23.94 -1.35
C LEU A 175 0.18 -23.43 -1.31
N LEU A 176 0.73 -23.00 -2.45
CA LEU A 176 2.08 -22.43 -2.53
C LEU A 176 2.23 -21.18 -1.65
N GLN A 177 1.20 -20.32 -1.63
CA GLN A 177 1.13 -19.14 -0.76
C GLN A 177 1.19 -19.51 0.73
N ARG A 178 0.41 -20.52 1.15
CA ARG A 178 0.41 -21.00 2.55
C ARG A 178 1.75 -21.61 2.95
N LEU A 179 2.32 -22.45 2.10
CA LEU A 179 3.63 -23.06 2.34
C LEU A 179 4.74 -22.00 2.43
N TYR A 180 4.70 -20.98 1.58
CA TYR A 180 5.64 -19.87 1.64
C TYR A 180 5.50 -19.06 2.94
N SER A 181 4.27 -18.82 3.40
CA SER A 181 4.01 -18.08 4.65
C SER A 181 4.53 -18.85 5.87
N ILE A 182 4.29 -20.17 5.93
CA ILE A 182 4.80 -21.03 7.02
C ILE A 182 6.34 -21.05 7.01
N MET A 183 6.95 -21.13 5.83
CA MET A 183 8.41 -21.04 5.67
C MET A 183 8.94 -19.69 6.20
N GLU A 184 8.33 -18.57 5.83
CA GLU A 184 8.75 -17.23 6.25
C GLU A 184 8.61 -17.01 7.77
N GLN A 185 7.56 -17.57 8.38
CA GLN A 185 7.31 -17.51 9.83
C GLN A 185 8.21 -18.44 10.64
N SER A 186 8.75 -19.51 10.04
CA SER A 186 9.60 -20.50 10.73
C SER A 186 11.04 -20.04 11.05
N SER A 187 11.28 -18.72 11.07
CA SER A 187 12.57 -18.12 11.46
C SER A 187 12.87 -18.42 12.95
N PRO A 188 14.13 -18.73 13.32
CA PRO A 188 14.46 -19.41 14.58
C PRO A 188 14.56 -18.45 15.77
N THR A 189 13.46 -17.79 16.14
CA THR A 189 13.42 -16.92 17.33
C THR A 189 12.44 -17.34 18.42
N SER A 190 11.56 -18.32 18.19
CA SER A 190 10.69 -18.81 19.25
C SER A 190 11.29 -20.03 19.94
N LYS A 191 11.76 -19.84 21.17
CA LYS A 191 12.10 -20.95 22.09
C LYS A 191 10.79 -21.52 22.65
N ASN A 192 10.08 -22.32 21.87
CA ASN A 192 8.98 -23.14 22.39
C ASN A 192 9.31 -24.62 22.18
N ASP A 193 9.31 -25.38 23.28
CA ASP A 193 9.64 -26.80 23.42
C ASP A 193 8.59 -27.75 22.79
N CYS A 194 7.95 -27.37 21.68
CA CYS A 194 7.13 -28.29 20.88
C CYS A 194 7.81 -28.53 19.54
N GLU A 195 7.73 -29.77 19.04
CA GLU A 195 8.24 -30.19 17.73
C GLU A 195 7.55 -29.39 16.59
N GLU A 196 7.94 -28.13 16.39
CA GLU A 196 7.45 -27.30 15.29
C GLU A 196 7.95 -27.88 13.97
N ILE A 197 7.01 -28.09 13.03
CA ILE A 197 7.32 -28.55 11.68
C ILE A 197 8.06 -27.42 10.96
N HIS A 198 9.39 -27.45 10.99
CA HIS A 198 10.21 -26.53 10.20
C HIS A 198 10.18 -26.95 8.73
N LEU A 199 9.49 -26.18 7.90
CA LEU A 199 9.58 -26.30 6.44
C LEU A 199 10.89 -25.68 5.95
N ASN A 200 11.96 -26.49 5.95
CA ASN A 200 13.29 -26.06 5.49
C ASN A 200 13.41 -26.09 3.95
N ILE A 201 12.58 -25.30 3.27
CA ILE A 201 12.61 -25.13 1.81
C ILE A 201 13.19 -23.74 1.51
N PRO A 202 14.26 -23.61 0.69
CA PRO A 202 14.75 -22.31 0.28
C PRO A 202 13.67 -21.52 -0.50
N ALA A 203 13.56 -20.22 -0.25
CA ALA A 203 12.60 -19.35 -0.95
C ALA A 203 12.74 -19.43 -2.49
N ASP A 204 13.95 -19.70 -3.00
CA ASP A 204 14.26 -19.85 -4.42
C ASP A 204 13.52 -21.03 -5.09
N GLU A 205 13.12 -22.06 -4.34
CA GLU A 205 12.37 -23.20 -4.87
C GLU A 205 10.93 -22.82 -5.27
N PHE A 206 10.39 -21.74 -4.72
CA PHE A 206 9.09 -21.21 -5.11
C PHE A 206 9.14 -20.41 -6.42
N VAL A 207 10.33 -20.04 -6.91
CA VAL A 207 10.51 -19.18 -8.08
C VAL A 207 10.24 -19.94 -9.38
N SER A 208 9.29 -19.43 -10.18
CA SER A 208 8.97 -19.99 -11.49
C SER A 208 9.71 -19.28 -12.62
N LYS A 209 10.78 -19.89 -13.13
CA LYS A 209 11.54 -19.37 -14.29
C LYS A 209 10.66 -19.18 -15.52
N LYS A 210 9.70 -20.09 -15.77
CA LYS A 210 8.82 -20.02 -16.95
C LYS A 210 7.87 -18.84 -16.89
N ILE A 211 7.19 -18.64 -15.75
CA ILE A 211 6.26 -17.52 -15.56
C ILE A 211 7.04 -16.20 -15.52
N THR A 212 8.21 -16.18 -14.87
CA THR A 212 9.12 -15.02 -14.84
C THR A 212 9.57 -14.60 -16.24
N ASN A 213 9.97 -15.54 -17.09
CA ASN A 213 10.33 -15.26 -18.48
C ASN A 213 9.13 -14.73 -19.27
N LYS A 214 7.93 -15.28 -19.04
CA LYS A 214 6.72 -14.83 -19.71
C LYS A 214 6.35 -13.40 -19.29
N LEU A 215 6.41 -13.09 -18.00
CA LEU A 215 6.17 -11.74 -17.47
C LEU A 215 7.15 -10.74 -18.09
N THR A 216 8.43 -11.11 -18.09
CA THR A 216 9.51 -10.29 -18.66
C THR A 216 9.29 -10.03 -20.16
N GLN A 217 8.77 -11.00 -20.91
CA GLN A 217 8.41 -10.82 -22.31
C GLN A 217 7.24 -9.83 -22.47
N GLN A 218 6.19 -9.93 -21.63
CA GLN A 218 5.01 -9.05 -21.72
C GLN A 218 5.36 -7.58 -21.44
N ILE A 219 6.16 -7.32 -20.40
CA ILE A 219 6.52 -5.95 -20.01
C ILE A 219 7.54 -5.29 -20.96
N GLN A 220 8.15 -6.06 -21.86
CA GLN A 220 9.06 -5.54 -22.88
C GLN A 220 8.34 -5.07 -24.14
N ASP A 221 7.05 -5.39 -24.32
CA ASP A 221 6.26 -4.90 -25.45
C ASP A 221 5.84 -3.43 -25.20
N PRO A 222 6.38 -2.46 -25.97
CA PRO A 222 6.10 -1.05 -25.74
C PRO A 222 4.64 -0.67 -25.96
N LEU A 223 3.94 -1.33 -26.89
CA LEU A 223 2.55 -1.02 -27.18
C LEU A 223 1.67 -1.51 -26.03
N VAL A 224 1.87 -2.75 -25.58
CA VAL A 224 1.11 -3.33 -24.46
C VAL A 224 1.33 -2.52 -23.18
N LEU A 225 2.58 -2.15 -22.88
CA LEU A 225 2.89 -1.42 -21.67
C LEU A 225 2.37 0.03 -21.71
N SER A 226 2.63 0.77 -22.80
CA SER A 226 2.20 2.16 -22.92
C SER A 226 0.68 2.32 -22.92
N SER A 227 -0.02 1.32 -23.46
CA SER A 227 -1.47 1.27 -23.50
C SER A 227 -2.10 0.75 -22.19
N GLY A 228 -1.30 0.23 -21.25
CA GLY A 228 -1.82 -0.36 -20.01
C GLY A 228 -2.65 -1.62 -20.27
N ALA A 229 -2.34 -2.35 -21.36
CA ALA A 229 -3.08 -3.51 -21.84
C ALA A 229 -2.37 -4.84 -21.48
N LEU A 230 -1.63 -4.85 -20.37
CA LEU A 230 -1.02 -6.09 -19.87
C LEU A 230 -2.13 -7.09 -19.52
N PRO A 231 -1.91 -8.40 -19.77
CA PRO A 231 -2.82 -9.43 -19.28
C PRO A 231 -2.99 -9.36 -17.77
N ASP A 232 -4.22 -9.56 -17.27
CA ASP A 232 -4.55 -9.37 -15.86
C ASP A 232 -3.75 -10.31 -14.93
N TRP A 233 -3.39 -11.51 -15.41
CA TRP A 233 -2.53 -12.43 -14.67
C TRP A 233 -1.19 -11.82 -14.27
N CYS A 234 -0.65 -10.85 -15.03
CA CYS A 234 0.59 -10.17 -14.69
C CYS A 234 0.44 -9.38 -13.38
N GLU A 235 -0.64 -8.63 -13.20
CA GLU A 235 -0.94 -7.91 -11.96
C GLU A 235 -1.29 -8.89 -10.84
N HIS A 236 -2.17 -9.85 -11.10
CA HIS A 236 -2.62 -10.81 -10.09
C HIS A 236 -1.46 -11.64 -9.52
N LEU A 237 -0.63 -12.25 -10.37
CA LEU A 237 0.47 -13.09 -9.88
C LEU A 237 1.57 -12.26 -9.21
N THR A 238 1.92 -11.07 -9.72
CA THR A 238 2.96 -10.25 -9.09
C THR A 238 2.52 -9.68 -7.75
N ARG A 239 1.22 -9.47 -7.57
CA ARG A 239 0.61 -8.98 -6.31
C ARG A 239 0.37 -10.09 -5.30
N TRP A 240 -0.27 -11.18 -5.71
CA TRP A 240 -0.73 -12.24 -4.80
C TRP A 240 0.24 -13.40 -4.68
N CYS A 241 1.06 -13.64 -5.70
CA CYS A 241 2.05 -14.72 -5.72
C CYS A 241 3.47 -14.16 -5.95
N PRO A 242 3.93 -13.14 -5.18
CA PRO A 242 5.22 -12.51 -5.43
C PRO A 242 6.40 -13.49 -5.26
N MET A 243 6.25 -14.53 -4.44
CA MET A 243 7.26 -15.60 -4.27
C MET A 243 7.58 -16.36 -5.56
N LEU A 244 6.70 -16.31 -6.58
CA LEU A 244 6.97 -16.91 -7.89
C LEU A 244 8.01 -16.15 -8.71
N PHE A 245 8.35 -14.92 -8.30
CA PHE A 245 9.19 -14.01 -9.05
C PHE A 245 10.39 -13.54 -8.23
N PRO A 246 11.61 -13.51 -8.81
CA PRO A 246 12.75 -12.84 -8.19
C PRO A 246 12.45 -11.37 -7.88
N PHE A 247 13.11 -10.82 -6.87
CA PHE A 247 12.94 -9.42 -6.47
C PHE A 247 13.18 -8.46 -7.65
N GLU A 248 14.22 -8.70 -8.45
CA GLU A 248 14.59 -7.87 -9.59
C GLU A 248 13.47 -7.81 -10.63
N ASN A 249 12.76 -8.93 -10.85
CA ASN A 249 11.64 -9.00 -11.79
C ASN A 249 10.38 -8.33 -11.23
N ARG A 250 10.15 -8.39 -9.91
CA ARG A 250 9.07 -7.64 -9.24
C ARG A 250 9.31 -6.13 -9.31
N GLN A 251 10.53 -5.69 -9.00
CA GLN A 251 10.95 -4.30 -9.12
C GLN A 251 10.86 -3.81 -10.58
N LEU A 252 11.25 -4.66 -11.52
CA LEU A 252 11.14 -4.39 -12.95
C LEU A 252 9.68 -4.18 -13.37
N TYR A 253 8.79 -5.10 -12.97
CA TYR A 253 7.36 -4.98 -13.23
C TYR A 253 6.79 -3.68 -12.64
N PHE A 254 7.07 -3.40 -11.37
CA PHE A 254 6.66 -2.18 -10.68
C PHE A 254 7.11 -0.91 -11.41
N THR A 255 8.39 -0.84 -11.82
CA THR A 255 8.93 0.31 -12.56
C THR A 255 8.22 0.53 -13.90
N CYS A 256 7.83 -0.56 -14.56
CA CYS A 256 7.13 -0.52 -15.84
C CYS A 256 5.69 -0.04 -15.72
N THR A 257 4.98 -0.37 -14.63
CA THR A 257 3.52 -0.21 -14.52
C THR A 257 3.08 0.90 -13.56
N ALA A 258 3.84 1.20 -12.51
CA ALA A 258 3.39 2.06 -11.42
C ALA A 258 3.38 3.57 -11.75
N PHE A 259 4.27 4.03 -12.64
CA PHE A 259 4.54 5.47 -12.81
C PHE A 259 3.85 6.13 -14.02
N GLY A 260 3.00 5.38 -14.71
CA GLY A 260 2.20 5.83 -15.84
C GLY A 260 2.93 5.79 -17.19
N THR A 261 2.14 5.82 -18.27
CA THR A 261 2.57 5.57 -19.66
C THR A 261 3.83 6.34 -20.07
N SER A 262 3.91 7.65 -19.79
CA SER A 262 5.04 8.48 -20.22
C SER A 262 6.38 8.00 -19.64
N ARG A 263 6.37 7.58 -18.37
CA ARG A 263 7.55 7.07 -17.67
C ARG A 263 7.92 5.68 -18.20
N SER A 264 6.93 4.82 -18.41
CA SER A 264 7.12 3.48 -18.98
C SER A 264 7.76 3.52 -20.37
N ILE A 265 7.31 4.45 -21.23
CA ILE A 265 7.89 4.66 -22.56
C ILE A 265 9.37 5.06 -22.45
N VAL A 266 9.68 6.06 -21.65
CA VAL A 266 11.07 6.54 -21.51
C VAL A 266 11.97 5.49 -20.89
N TRP A 267 11.46 4.73 -19.92
CA TRP A 267 12.17 3.60 -19.34
C TRP A 267 12.51 2.52 -20.39
N LEU A 268 11.55 2.12 -21.23
CA LEU A 268 11.78 1.15 -22.31
C LEU A 268 12.83 1.64 -23.31
N GLN A 269 12.75 2.92 -23.70
CA GLN A 269 13.75 3.54 -24.57
C GLN A 269 15.15 3.48 -23.94
N ASN A 270 15.30 3.89 -22.68
CA ASN A 270 16.59 3.90 -21.99
C ASN A 270 17.16 2.48 -21.84
N LYS A 271 16.31 1.48 -21.56
CA LYS A 271 16.72 0.08 -21.48
C LYS A 271 17.22 -0.46 -22.82
N ARG A 272 16.55 -0.10 -23.92
CA ARG A 272 16.98 -0.43 -25.28
C ARG A 272 18.32 0.24 -25.60
N ASP A 273 18.45 1.53 -25.35
CA ASP A 273 19.68 2.31 -25.55
C ASP A 273 20.86 1.64 -24.82
N ALA A 274 20.68 1.30 -23.54
CA ALA A 274 21.71 0.61 -22.74
C ALA A 274 22.05 -0.81 -23.22
N ASN A 275 21.12 -1.50 -23.90
CA ASN A 275 21.38 -2.82 -24.47
C ASN A 275 22.14 -2.73 -25.80
N VAL A 276 21.81 -1.72 -26.62
CA VAL A 276 22.53 -1.41 -27.86
C VAL A 276 23.97 -1.01 -27.55
N GLU A 277 24.19 -0.14 -26.56
CA GLU A 277 25.52 0.30 -26.13
C GLU A 277 26.40 -0.88 -25.68
N ARG A 278 25.83 -1.83 -24.91
CA ARG A 278 26.54 -3.06 -24.50
C ARG A 278 26.88 -4.00 -25.65
N THR A 279 26.12 -3.96 -26.75
CA THR A 279 26.27 -4.88 -27.89
C THR A 279 27.18 -4.30 -28.98
N ARG A 280 27.27 -2.96 -29.08
CA ARG A 280 28.15 -2.29 -30.05
C ARG A 280 29.55 -2.09 -29.47
N GLY A 281 30.53 -2.82 -30.03
CA GLY A 281 31.96 -2.47 -29.86
C GLY A 281 32.32 -1.14 -30.55
N PRO A 282 33.58 -0.66 -30.43
CA PRO A 282 34.00 0.69 -30.81
C PRO A 282 34.21 0.88 -32.33
N LEU A 283 33.14 0.73 -33.13
CA LEU A 283 33.17 0.93 -34.58
C LEU A 283 32.21 2.03 -35.05
N PRO A 284 32.54 2.75 -36.15
CA PRO A 284 31.89 4.01 -36.49
C PRO A 284 30.45 3.81 -36.94
N ARG A 285 29.62 4.80 -36.57
CA ARG A 285 28.18 4.92 -36.82
C ARG A 285 27.82 4.60 -38.29
N ARG A 286 27.13 3.49 -38.52
CA ARG A 286 26.21 3.38 -39.66
C ARG A 286 24.89 4.04 -39.24
N GLU A 287 24.38 4.92 -40.10
CA GLU A 287 23.05 5.51 -39.99
C GLU A 287 21.98 4.41 -40.06
N ASP A 288 21.60 3.86 -38.91
CA ASP A 288 20.37 3.08 -38.81
C ASP A 288 19.18 4.05 -38.83
N SER A 289 18.72 4.29 -40.06
CA SER A 289 17.35 4.56 -40.47
C SER A 289 16.29 4.43 -39.36
N HIS A 290 15.79 5.60 -38.91
CA HIS A 290 14.56 5.77 -38.11
C HIS A 290 14.45 5.00 -36.78
N GLU A 291 15.29 5.34 -35.81
CA GLU A 291 14.99 4.97 -34.42
C GLU A 291 13.88 5.90 -33.87
N TYR A 292 12.63 5.43 -33.92
CA TYR A 292 11.46 6.16 -33.44
C TYR A 292 11.51 6.34 -31.92
N ARG A 293 12.16 7.43 -31.46
CA ARG A 293 12.08 7.90 -30.08
C ARG A 293 10.81 8.73 -29.91
N VAL A 294 9.90 8.27 -29.07
CA VAL A 294 8.60 8.92 -28.82
C VAL A 294 8.80 10.27 -28.13
N GLY A 295 9.77 10.36 -27.20
CA GLY A 295 10.11 11.60 -26.51
C GLY A 295 11.07 11.43 -25.35
N ARG A 296 11.31 12.50 -24.61
CA ARG A 296 12.05 12.52 -23.34
C ARG A 296 11.16 13.04 -22.23
N LEU A 297 11.50 12.73 -20.97
CA LEU A 297 10.77 13.29 -19.84
C LEU A 297 11.11 14.79 -19.70
N LYS A 298 10.04 15.58 -19.56
CA LYS A 298 10.08 16.97 -19.14
C LYS A 298 10.58 17.07 -17.70
N HIS A 299 11.44 18.04 -17.44
CA HIS A 299 11.87 18.42 -16.10
C HIS A 299 11.19 19.74 -15.73
N GLU A 300 10.62 19.80 -14.54
CA GLU A 300 10.01 21.01 -13.98
C GLU A 300 10.88 21.51 -12.84
N ARG A 301 11.47 22.68 -13.05
CA ARG A 301 12.40 23.28 -12.11
C ARG A 301 11.68 24.24 -11.18
N VAL A 302 11.85 24.02 -9.89
CA VAL A 302 11.23 24.81 -8.82
C VAL A 302 12.33 25.47 -8.00
N VAL A 303 12.18 26.78 -7.76
CA VAL A 303 13.11 27.55 -6.94
C VAL A 303 12.63 27.55 -5.48
N VAL A 304 13.48 27.11 -4.56
CA VAL A 304 13.16 26.99 -3.12
C VAL A 304 14.17 27.77 -2.28
N PRO A 305 13.75 28.60 -1.30
CA PRO A 305 14.68 29.24 -0.38
C PRO A 305 15.22 28.26 0.68
N ARG A 306 16.51 28.38 1.00
CA ARG A 306 17.16 27.62 2.08
C ARG A 306 17.01 28.37 3.41
N ASN A 307 15.86 28.21 4.08
CA ASN A 307 15.57 28.86 5.36
C ASN A 307 14.87 27.91 6.34
N GLU A 308 14.51 28.41 7.53
CA GLU A 308 13.84 27.63 8.58
C GLU A 308 12.45 27.10 8.17
N HIS A 309 11.85 27.66 7.12
CA HIS A 309 10.56 27.26 6.55
C HIS A 309 10.70 26.25 5.40
N LEU A 310 11.83 25.54 5.32
CA LEU A 310 12.09 24.58 4.25
C LEU A 310 11.01 23.50 4.16
N LEU A 311 10.52 23.01 5.31
CA LEU A 311 9.45 22.00 5.35
C LEU A 311 8.15 22.54 4.76
N ASP A 312 7.76 23.77 5.11
CA ASP A 312 6.55 24.43 4.58
C ASP A 312 6.64 24.58 3.05
N TRP A 313 7.81 24.98 2.56
CA TRP A 313 8.09 25.02 1.12
C TRP A 313 7.99 23.64 0.50
N ALA A 314 8.59 22.61 1.10
CA ALA A 314 8.54 21.26 0.57
C ALA A 314 7.10 20.72 0.47
N MET A 315 6.27 20.97 1.49
CA MET A 315 4.84 20.66 1.47
C MET A 315 4.14 21.34 0.30
N GLN A 316 4.42 22.64 0.08
CA GLN A 316 3.87 23.39 -1.04
C GLN A 316 4.35 22.86 -2.40
N VAL A 317 5.64 22.54 -2.55
CA VAL A 317 6.19 21.95 -3.78
C VAL A 317 5.48 20.64 -4.12
N MET A 318 5.35 19.74 -3.15
CA MET A 318 4.68 18.46 -3.35
C MET A 318 3.19 18.63 -3.63
N ARG A 319 2.50 19.58 -2.98
CA ARG A 319 1.09 19.88 -3.25
C ARG A 319 0.85 20.21 -4.73
N TYR A 320 1.67 21.09 -5.31
CA TYR A 320 1.51 21.53 -6.70
C TYR A 320 2.09 20.55 -7.74
N HIS A 321 3.11 19.77 -7.39
CA HIS A 321 3.80 18.87 -8.31
C HIS A 321 3.35 17.39 -8.20
N SER A 322 2.61 16.99 -7.16
CA SER A 322 2.18 15.60 -6.89
C SER A 322 1.53 14.91 -8.09
N THR A 323 0.52 15.56 -8.70
CA THR A 323 -0.26 15.02 -9.82
C THR A 323 0.50 14.99 -11.15
N ARG A 324 1.60 15.74 -11.24
CA ARG A 324 2.39 15.90 -12.47
C ARG A 324 3.33 14.72 -12.66
N LYS A 325 3.49 14.28 -13.91
CA LYS A 325 4.38 13.16 -14.28
C LYS A 325 5.77 13.60 -14.74
N ALA A 326 6.01 14.92 -14.83
CA ALA A 326 7.32 15.51 -15.07
C ALA A 326 8.29 15.20 -13.92
N VAL A 327 9.60 15.28 -14.18
CA VAL A 327 10.65 15.09 -13.17
C VAL A 327 10.83 16.38 -12.40
N LEU A 328 10.80 16.33 -11.07
CA LEU A 328 11.03 17.51 -10.22
C LEU A 328 12.52 17.83 -10.19
N GLU A 329 12.90 19.07 -10.52
CA GLU A 329 14.25 19.61 -10.28
C GLU A 329 14.16 20.77 -9.30
N ILE A 330 15.11 20.84 -8.36
CA ILE A 330 15.19 21.90 -7.37
C ILE A 330 16.37 22.80 -7.67
N GLU A 331 16.15 24.10 -7.53
CA GLU A 331 17.16 25.14 -7.51
C GLU A 331 17.04 25.92 -6.20
N PHE A 332 18.14 26.08 -5.47
CA PHE A 332 18.12 26.88 -4.25
C PHE A 332 18.24 28.37 -4.58
N LYS A 333 17.35 29.18 -4.02
CA LYS A 333 17.28 30.62 -4.30
C LYS A 333 18.62 31.30 -3.97
N GLY A 334 19.26 31.85 -4.98
CA GLY A 334 20.52 32.59 -4.83
C GLY A 334 21.79 31.72 -4.82
N GLU A 335 21.68 30.43 -5.15
CA GLU A 335 22.80 29.51 -5.28
C GLU A 335 23.04 29.16 -6.77
N GLU A 336 24.29 28.99 -7.18
CA GLU A 336 24.65 28.70 -8.59
C GLU A 336 24.46 27.21 -8.98
N GLY A 337 23.90 26.39 -8.08
CA GLY A 337 23.68 24.96 -8.28
C GLY A 337 22.31 24.64 -8.89
N THR A 338 22.29 23.85 -9.97
CA THR A 338 21.05 23.33 -10.58
C THR A 338 21.16 21.83 -10.89
N GLY A 339 20.01 21.17 -11.07
CA GLY A 339 19.93 19.78 -11.50
C GLY A 339 19.90 18.76 -10.35
N LEU A 340 20.47 17.57 -10.56
CA LEU A 340 20.29 16.44 -9.66
C LEU A 340 20.90 16.64 -8.27
N GLY A 341 22.08 17.27 -8.16
CA GLY A 341 22.79 17.46 -6.88
C GLY A 341 21.96 18.25 -5.86
N PRO A 342 21.58 19.51 -6.16
CA PRO A 342 20.71 20.32 -5.30
C PRO A 342 19.37 19.64 -5.01
N THR A 343 18.85 18.87 -5.98
CA THR A 343 17.62 18.13 -5.79
C THR A 343 17.76 17.00 -4.77
N LEU A 344 18.83 16.21 -4.82
CA LEU A 344 19.11 15.17 -3.82
C LEU A 344 19.33 15.79 -2.43
N GLU A 345 20.03 16.91 -2.38
CA GLU A 345 20.20 17.68 -1.14
C GLU A 345 18.85 18.12 -0.57
N PHE A 346 17.95 18.66 -1.40
CA PHE A 346 16.60 19.02 -0.96
C PHE A 346 15.85 17.85 -0.31
N TYR A 347 15.89 16.63 -0.89
CA TYR A 347 15.27 15.46 -0.24
C TYR A 347 15.94 15.09 1.08
N ALA A 348 17.27 15.20 1.16
CA ALA A 348 17.99 14.92 2.40
C ALA A 348 17.62 15.91 3.51
N LEU A 349 17.53 17.21 3.19
CA LEU A 349 17.11 18.23 4.14
C LEU A 349 15.66 18.05 4.57
N VAL A 350 14.76 17.74 3.65
CA VAL A 350 13.34 17.45 3.98
C VAL A 350 13.23 16.21 4.86
N ALA A 351 14.00 15.16 4.58
CA ALA A 351 14.07 13.97 5.43
C ALA A 351 14.55 14.31 6.84
N ALA A 352 15.59 15.14 6.97
CA ALA A 352 16.07 15.63 8.26
C ALA A 352 14.98 16.43 9.02
N GLU A 353 14.31 17.35 8.33
CA GLU A 353 13.22 18.15 8.89
C GLU A 353 12.09 17.26 9.44
N LEU A 354 11.70 16.22 8.71
CA LEU A 354 10.68 15.27 9.14
C LEU A 354 11.08 14.48 10.41
N GLN A 355 12.37 14.34 10.71
CA GLN A 355 12.86 13.62 11.90
C GLN A 355 12.92 14.48 13.16
N LYS A 356 12.63 15.79 13.09
CA LYS A 356 12.69 16.70 14.24
C LYS A 356 11.77 16.25 15.38
N LYS A 357 12.31 16.14 16.59
CA LYS A 357 11.55 15.79 17.80
C LYS A 357 10.40 16.77 18.02
N SER A 358 10.63 18.07 17.80
CA SER A 358 9.64 19.13 17.98
C SER A 358 8.39 19.03 17.09
N LEU A 359 8.43 18.26 15.99
CA LEU A 359 7.25 18.01 15.17
C LEU A 359 6.28 17.01 15.82
N GLY A 360 6.73 16.21 16.81
CA GLY A 360 5.90 15.27 17.55
C GLY A 360 5.30 14.15 16.71
N LEU A 361 5.86 13.85 15.52
CA LEU A 361 5.33 12.84 14.60
C LEU A 361 5.60 11.40 15.07
N TRP A 362 6.76 11.21 15.68
CA TRP A 362 7.33 9.90 15.97
C TRP A 362 7.28 9.60 17.45
N LEU A 363 7.07 8.33 17.79
CA LEU A 363 7.18 7.85 19.16
C LEU A 363 8.59 8.17 19.68
N CYS A 364 8.66 8.84 20.83
CA CYS A 364 9.91 9.16 21.51
C CYS A 364 9.68 9.20 23.02
N ASP A 365 10.75 9.00 23.78
CA ASP A 365 10.71 8.94 25.25
C ASP A 365 11.54 10.12 25.80
N ASP A 366 11.04 10.80 26.83
CA ASP A 366 11.79 11.89 27.50
C ASP A 366 12.64 11.38 28.67
N ASP A 367 12.16 10.34 29.38
CA ASP A 367 12.76 9.84 30.62
C ASP A 367 13.79 8.73 30.39
N HIS A 368 13.83 8.15 29.19
CA HIS A 368 14.86 7.20 28.78
C HIS A 368 15.89 7.89 27.88
N VAL A 369 17.09 8.11 28.42
CA VAL A 369 18.24 8.52 27.61
C VAL A 369 18.68 7.30 26.81
N ASP A 370 18.23 7.20 25.57
CA ASP A 370 18.79 6.21 24.66
C ASP A 370 20.27 6.59 24.48
N HIS A 371 21.19 5.78 25.01
CA HIS A 371 22.64 5.99 24.89
C HIS A 371 23.12 5.97 23.42
N SER A 372 22.24 5.66 22.48
CA SER A 372 22.47 5.79 21.05
C SER A 372 22.28 7.21 20.51
N GLU A 373 21.70 8.15 21.26
CA GLU A 373 21.54 9.53 20.82
C GLU A 373 22.90 10.21 20.64
N ARG A 374 23.18 10.66 19.42
CA ARG A 374 24.45 11.28 19.04
C ARG A 374 24.22 12.65 18.48
N GLU A 375 25.27 13.46 18.53
CA GLU A 375 25.33 14.63 17.65
C GLU A 375 25.31 14.15 16.20
N VAL A 376 24.36 14.65 15.44
CA VAL A 376 24.19 14.27 14.03
C VAL A 376 24.11 15.51 13.17
N ASP A 377 24.86 15.48 12.08
CA ASP A 377 24.77 16.44 11.00
C ASP A 377 24.04 15.80 9.81
N ILE A 378 22.75 16.11 9.67
CA ILE A 378 21.90 15.66 8.55
C ILE A 378 21.73 16.80 7.51
N GLY A 379 22.69 17.74 7.43
CA GLY A 379 22.75 18.72 6.34
C GLY A 379 22.60 20.20 6.73
N HIS A 380 22.63 20.52 8.02
CA HIS A 380 22.58 21.91 8.52
C HIS A 380 23.59 22.16 9.65
N GLY A 381 24.68 21.40 9.68
CA GLY A 381 25.65 21.41 10.77
C GLY A 381 25.22 20.50 11.92
N MET A 382 26.16 20.26 12.83
CA MET A 382 25.95 19.38 13.98
C MET A 382 24.78 19.85 14.85
N LYS A 383 23.81 18.96 15.06
CA LYS A 383 22.69 19.18 15.98
C LYS A 383 22.92 18.39 17.28
N PRO A 384 22.53 18.95 18.44
CA PRO A 384 22.70 18.25 19.71
C PRO A 384 21.79 17.01 19.81
N PRO A 385 22.12 16.07 20.70
CA PRO A 385 21.22 14.96 21.08
C PRO A 385 19.81 15.48 21.43
N GLY A 386 18.78 14.70 21.10
CA GLY A 386 17.37 15.07 21.30
C GLY A 386 16.78 16.05 20.28
N TYR A 387 17.56 16.61 19.33
CA TYR A 387 17.02 17.48 18.27
C TYR A 387 16.21 16.67 17.23
N TYR A 388 16.74 15.51 16.83
CA TYR A 388 16.07 14.53 15.98
C TYR A 388 15.68 13.31 16.79
N VAL A 389 14.59 12.63 16.40
CA VAL A 389 14.21 11.36 17.01
C VAL A 389 15.15 10.27 16.53
N GLN A 390 15.95 9.71 17.45
CA GLN A 390 16.87 8.60 17.17
C GLN A 390 16.48 7.45 18.08
N ARG A 391 16.03 6.34 17.50
CA ARG A 391 15.69 5.12 18.24
C ARG A 391 16.26 3.92 17.52
N SER A 392 16.78 2.96 18.28
CA SER A 392 17.28 1.69 17.75
C SER A 392 16.23 0.90 16.95
N SER A 393 14.94 1.07 17.30
CA SER A 393 13.79 0.49 16.59
C SER A 393 13.45 1.15 15.25
N GLY A 394 14.02 2.32 14.97
CA GLY A 394 13.58 3.22 13.89
C GLY A 394 12.31 4.00 14.24
N LEU A 395 11.90 4.86 13.31
CA LEU A 395 10.76 5.77 13.43
C LEU A 395 9.43 5.01 13.30
N PHE A 396 8.56 5.19 14.29
CA PHE A 396 7.18 4.69 14.28
C PHE A 396 6.25 5.85 14.66
N PRO A 397 5.06 5.99 14.02
CA PRO A 397 4.12 7.06 14.35
C PRO A 397 3.77 7.08 15.84
N ALA A 398 3.78 8.27 16.46
CA ALA A 398 3.30 8.41 17.83
C ALA A 398 1.77 8.25 17.88
N PRO A 399 1.22 7.54 18.89
CA PRO A 399 -0.23 7.46 19.10
C PRO A 399 -0.76 8.76 19.71
N PHE A 400 -1.92 9.20 19.23
CA PHE A 400 -2.62 10.42 19.66
C PHE A 400 -4.10 10.15 19.93
N PRO A 401 -4.71 10.87 20.88
CA PRO A 401 -6.16 10.96 20.97
C PRO A 401 -6.73 11.47 19.65
N GLN A 402 -7.66 10.74 19.02
CA GLN A 402 -8.11 11.07 17.66
C GLN A 402 -8.88 12.40 17.53
N ASN A 403 -9.28 12.98 18.66
CA ASN A 403 -9.90 14.30 18.78
C ASN A 403 -8.92 15.43 19.15
N SER A 404 -7.61 15.16 19.21
CA SER A 404 -6.58 16.15 19.54
C SER A 404 -6.50 17.24 18.44
N PRO A 405 -6.44 18.53 18.79
CA PRO A 405 -6.26 19.61 17.82
C PRO A 405 -4.88 19.57 17.14
N GLU A 406 -3.87 18.95 17.77
CA GLU A 406 -2.56 18.74 17.18
C GLU A 406 -2.60 17.85 15.94
N LEU A 407 -3.60 16.96 15.84
CA LEU A 407 -3.70 16.00 14.75
C LEU A 407 -3.92 16.66 13.39
N ASP A 408 -4.56 17.82 13.29
CA ASP A 408 -4.75 18.50 11.99
C ASP A 408 -3.40 18.83 11.33
N ARG A 409 -2.44 19.29 12.14
CA ARG A 409 -1.07 19.53 11.69
C ARG A 409 -0.35 18.22 11.38
N VAL A 410 -0.44 17.22 12.28
CA VAL A 410 0.24 15.92 12.09
C VAL A 410 -0.26 15.23 10.83
N GLU A 411 -1.57 15.20 10.61
CA GLU A 411 -2.24 14.69 9.41
C GLU A 411 -1.71 15.35 8.13
N SER A 412 -1.61 16.68 8.10
CA SER A 412 -1.06 17.39 6.94
C SER A 412 0.37 16.97 6.59
N ILE A 413 1.19 16.66 7.61
CA ILE A 413 2.59 16.24 7.44
C ILE A 413 2.66 14.77 7.01
N PHE A 414 1.83 13.89 7.57
CA PHE A 414 1.74 12.49 7.13
C PHE A 414 1.24 12.38 5.68
N HIS A 415 0.27 13.21 5.28
CA HIS A 415 -0.18 13.31 3.89
C HIS A 415 0.94 13.76 2.95
N PHE A 416 1.66 14.81 3.34
CA PHE A 416 2.85 15.25 2.61
C PHE A 416 3.90 14.13 2.51
N MET A 417 4.15 13.40 3.59
CA MET A 417 5.13 12.31 3.62
C MET A 417 4.75 11.17 2.68
N GLY A 418 3.47 10.79 2.62
CA GLY A 418 2.97 9.81 1.64
C GLY A 418 3.27 10.22 0.20
N ILE A 419 2.98 11.49 -0.14
CA ILE A 419 3.29 12.06 -1.47
C ILE A 419 4.80 12.10 -1.71
N LEU A 420 5.59 12.55 -0.73
CA LEU A 420 7.04 12.65 -0.82
C LEU A 420 7.67 11.30 -1.15
N LEU A 421 7.32 10.25 -0.41
CA LEU A 421 7.82 8.89 -0.63
C LEU A 421 7.38 8.34 -1.99
N ALA A 422 6.11 8.55 -2.38
CA ALA A 422 5.62 8.16 -3.70
C ALA A 422 6.38 8.87 -4.84
N LYS A 423 6.72 10.15 -4.66
CA LYS A 423 7.50 10.92 -5.64
C LYS A 423 8.96 10.49 -5.66
N CYS A 424 9.57 10.19 -4.52
CA CYS A 424 10.90 9.60 -4.46
C CYS A 424 10.96 8.29 -5.26
N LEU A 425 9.98 7.40 -5.07
CA LEU A 425 9.88 6.16 -5.85
C LEU A 425 9.71 6.43 -7.35
N GLN A 426 8.83 7.37 -7.72
CA GLN A 426 8.57 7.73 -9.13
C GLN A 426 9.80 8.31 -9.84
N ASP A 427 10.59 9.12 -9.15
CA ASP A 427 11.81 9.74 -9.67
C ASP A 427 13.07 8.90 -9.42
N ASN A 428 12.91 7.67 -8.89
CA ASN A 428 13.99 6.75 -8.55
C ASN A 428 15.06 7.40 -7.65
N ARG A 429 14.59 8.05 -6.59
CA ARG A 429 15.39 8.74 -5.58
C ARG A 429 15.31 7.98 -4.27
N LEU A 430 16.45 7.88 -3.60
CA LEU A 430 16.52 7.38 -2.23
C LEU A 430 16.27 8.54 -1.26
N ILE A 431 15.61 8.23 -0.16
CA ILE A 431 15.36 9.16 0.94
C ILE A 431 15.85 8.49 2.23
N ASP A 432 16.63 9.23 3.00
CA ASP A 432 17.27 8.70 4.20
C ASP A 432 16.37 8.91 5.43
N MET A 433 15.39 8.02 5.57
CA MET A 433 14.47 7.99 6.71
C MET A 433 14.61 6.63 7.40
N PRO A 434 15.06 6.57 8.66
CA PRO A 434 15.22 5.32 9.40
C PRO A 434 13.86 4.82 9.92
N LEU A 435 12.95 4.45 9.01
CA LEU A 435 11.63 3.92 9.34
C LEU A 435 11.75 2.57 10.06
N SER A 436 10.94 2.38 11.09
CA SER A 436 10.89 1.11 11.81
C SER A 436 10.37 -0.02 10.93
N ARG A 437 10.85 -1.24 11.18
CA ARG A 437 10.39 -2.44 10.45
C ARG A 437 8.88 -2.64 10.53
N PRO A 438 8.22 -2.42 11.70
CA PRO A 438 6.76 -2.44 11.81
C PRO A 438 6.07 -1.35 10.97
N PHE A 439 6.61 -0.14 10.87
CA PHE A 439 6.02 0.89 10.01
C PHE A 439 6.14 0.52 8.52
N LEU A 440 7.27 -0.06 8.09
CA LEU A 440 7.41 -0.62 6.74
C LEU A 440 6.42 -1.77 6.49
N LYS A 441 6.18 -2.62 7.49
CA LYS A 441 5.18 -3.69 7.44
C LYS A 441 3.78 -3.10 7.23
N LEU A 442 3.41 -2.02 7.92
CA LEU A 442 2.15 -1.29 7.67
C LEU A 442 2.08 -0.76 6.22
N MET A 443 3.14 -0.11 5.72
CA MET A 443 3.20 0.44 4.36
C MET A 443 3.04 -0.65 3.27
N CYS A 444 3.52 -1.86 3.54
CA CYS A 444 3.40 -3.01 2.64
C CYS A 444 2.08 -3.78 2.78
N MET A 445 1.16 -3.32 3.64
CA MET A 445 -0.09 -4.02 4.01
C MET A 445 0.16 -5.39 4.66
N GLY A 446 1.21 -5.46 5.47
CA GLY A 446 1.71 -6.65 6.13
C GLY A 446 2.80 -7.38 5.36
N GLU A 447 3.18 -8.55 5.86
CA GLU A 447 4.04 -9.48 5.11
C GLU A 447 3.25 -10.06 3.94
N VAL A 448 3.95 -10.65 2.97
CA VAL A 448 3.30 -11.33 1.83
C VAL A 448 2.21 -12.28 2.35
N GLY A 449 2.46 -12.97 3.48
CA GLY A 449 1.51 -13.84 4.19
C GLY A 449 0.31 -13.18 4.89
N TYR A 450 0.38 -11.91 5.28
CA TYR A 450 -0.66 -11.25 6.07
C TYR A 450 -1.90 -10.86 5.24
N SER A 451 -1.70 -10.31 4.04
CA SER A 451 -2.79 -10.15 3.07
C SER A 451 -3.43 -11.49 2.69
N LEU A 452 -2.67 -12.60 2.81
CA LEU A 452 -3.10 -13.95 2.49
C LEU A 452 -3.89 -14.61 3.64
N SER A 453 -3.72 -14.23 4.91
CA SER A 453 -4.50 -14.78 6.03
C SER A 453 -5.88 -14.13 6.17
N GLN A 454 -5.99 -12.81 6.03
CA GLN A 454 -7.28 -12.10 6.14
C GLN A 454 -8.31 -12.52 5.08
N GLN A 455 -7.88 -12.82 3.85
CA GLN A 455 -8.80 -13.07 2.74
C GLN A 455 -9.49 -14.45 2.78
N PHE A 456 -8.85 -15.44 3.39
CA PHE A 456 -9.39 -16.81 3.43
C PHE A 456 -9.94 -17.21 4.79
N GLY A 457 -9.75 -16.38 5.83
CA GLY A 457 -10.46 -16.53 7.11
C GLY A 457 -11.99 -16.43 6.97
N ASP A 458 -12.48 -15.89 5.84
CA ASP A 458 -13.90 -15.85 5.49
C ASP A 458 -14.36 -16.97 4.53
N ILE A 459 -13.46 -17.71 3.87
CA ILE A 459 -13.85 -18.79 2.91
C ILE A 459 -14.03 -20.14 3.61
N SER A 460 -13.40 -20.36 4.78
CA SER A 460 -13.72 -21.49 5.66
C SER A 460 -15.11 -21.39 6.32
N ARG A 461 -15.88 -20.32 6.05
CA ARG A 461 -17.22 -20.07 6.61
C ARG A 461 -18.37 -20.60 5.76
N THR A 462 -18.12 -21.16 4.57
CA THR A 462 -19.10 -22.06 3.94
C THR A 462 -18.75 -23.48 4.34
N PRO A 463 -19.66 -24.25 4.98
CA PRO A 463 -19.51 -25.69 5.04
C PRO A 463 -19.62 -26.19 3.60
N SER A 464 -18.51 -26.24 2.88
CA SER A 464 -18.42 -27.06 1.68
C SER A 464 -18.65 -28.48 2.14
N THR A 465 -19.76 -29.05 1.72
CA THR A 465 -20.18 -30.46 1.78
C THR A 465 -19.14 -31.36 1.10
N LEU A 466 -17.94 -31.43 1.66
CA LEU A 466 -16.82 -32.27 1.19
C LEU A 466 -16.07 -32.93 2.36
N GLY A 467 -16.73 -33.06 3.52
CA GLY A 467 -16.23 -33.79 4.69
C GLY A 467 -16.85 -35.18 4.87
N GLU A 468 -17.75 -35.63 3.99
CA GLU A 468 -18.35 -36.98 4.04
C GLU A 468 -17.51 -37.99 3.25
N SER A 469 -16.22 -38.11 3.53
CA SER A 469 -15.47 -39.26 3.05
C SER A 469 -14.17 -39.39 3.82
N TRP A 470 -14.22 -39.83 5.08
CA TRP A 470 -13.20 -40.61 5.80
C TRP A 470 -13.74 -40.86 7.22
N HIS A 471 -14.86 -41.58 7.35
CA HIS A 471 -15.31 -42.06 8.66
C HIS A 471 -14.59 -43.39 8.96
N SER A 472 -13.61 -43.34 9.86
CA SER A 472 -13.10 -44.51 10.56
C SER A 472 -13.31 -44.32 12.06
N GLU A 473 -13.74 -45.40 12.71
CA GLU A 473 -14.40 -45.47 14.00
C GLU A 473 -13.43 -45.15 15.17
N SER A 474 -13.54 -43.96 15.77
CA SER A 474 -13.07 -43.72 17.15
C SER A 474 -13.89 -42.63 17.82
N SER A 475 -14.82 -43.05 18.70
CA SER A 475 -15.85 -42.18 19.30
C SER A 475 -15.34 -41.30 20.46
N ASP A 476 -14.18 -41.61 21.05
CA ASP A 476 -13.74 -40.97 22.29
C ASP A 476 -12.89 -39.70 22.07
N LEU A 477 -12.30 -39.51 20.89
CA LEU A 477 -11.52 -38.30 20.56
C LEU A 477 -12.40 -37.13 20.08
N ILE A 478 -13.59 -37.45 19.55
CA ILE A 478 -14.53 -36.48 18.96
C ILE A 478 -15.12 -35.56 20.03
N ALA A 479 -15.40 -36.08 21.23
CA ALA A 479 -15.96 -35.28 22.32
C ALA A 479 -14.99 -34.19 22.82
N SER A 480 -13.69 -34.50 22.90
CA SER A 480 -12.64 -33.55 23.27
C SER A 480 -12.40 -32.47 22.21
N ILE A 481 -12.58 -32.78 20.92
CA ILE A 481 -12.47 -31.79 19.83
C ILE A 481 -13.70 -30.89 19.81
N GLU A 482 -14.90 -31.44 20.03
CA GLU A 482 -16.14 -30.64 20.13
C GLU A 482 -16.11 -29.68 21.31
N GLU A 483 -15.54 -30.06 22.46
CA GLU A 483 -15.38 -29.16 23.61
C GLU A 483 -14.40 -28.00 23.33
N VAL A 484 -13.27 -28.31 22.69
CA VAL A 484 -12.26 -27.31 22.27
C VAL A 484 -12.81 -26.37 21.18
N GLU A 485 -13.60 -26.88 20.24
CA GLU A 485 -14.31 -26.07 19.24
C GLU A 485 -15.38 -25.16 19.86
N LYS A 486 -16.02 -25.61 20.96
CA LYS A 486 -17.02 -24.84 21.69
C LYS A 486 -16.39 -23.71 22.50
N GLU A 487 -15.26 -23.97 23.15
CA GLU A 487 -14.47 -22.94 23.84
C GLU A 487 -13.92 -21.91 22.84
N MET A 488 -13.37 -22.35 21.71
CA MET A 488 -12.95 -21.45 20.62
C MET A 488 -14.12 -20.63 20.05
N LYS A 489 -15.33 -21.20 19.92
CA LYS A 489 -16.51 -20.45 19.48
C LYS A 489 -16.97 -19.40 20.50
N LEU A 490 -16.93 -19.71 21.79
CA LEU A 490 -17.36 -18.77 22.85
C LEU A 490 -16.41 -17.58 22.99
N GLU A 491 -15.10 -17.82 22.83
CA GLU A 491 -14.06 -16.78 22.84
C GLU A 491 -14.10 -15.91 21.58
N ASN A 492 -14.48 -16.52 20.44
CA ASN A 492 -14.63 -15.82 19.16
C ASN A 492 -15.94 -15.01 19.06
N ASP A 493 -17.00 -15.38 19.80
CA ASP A 493 -18.25 -14.61 19.90
C ASP A 493 -18.08 -13.33 20.75
N ARG A 494 -17.21 -13.34 21.77
CA ARG A 494 -16.87 -12.11 22.55
C ARG A 494 -16.15 -11.06 21.71
N ARG A 495 -15.44 -11.47 20.66
CA ARG A 495 -14.74 -10.57 19.71
C ARG A 495 -15.62 -10.07 18.56
N GLN A 496 -16.87 -10.55 18.45
CA GLN A 496 -17.78 -10.26 17.33
C GLN A 496 -18.88 -9.26 17.70
N GLN A 497 -18.48 -8.03 18.02
CA GLN A 497 -19.35 -6.88 17.74
C GLN A 497 -19.32 -6.58 16.23
N PRO A 498 -20.42 -6.04 15.64
CA PRO A 498 -20.56 -5.89 14.20
C PRO A 498 -19.47 -4.96 13.63
N LYS A 499 -18.60 -5.49 12.75
CA LYS A 499 -17.53 -4.76 12.05
C LYS A 499 -18.12 -3.68 11.13
N SER A 500 -18.31 -2.48 11.65
CA SER A 500 -18.35 -1.26 10.85
C SER A 500 -17.10 -0.42 11.16
N HIS A 501 -16.28 -0.18 10.12
CA HIS A 501 -15.10 0.68 10.09
C HIS A 501 -13.88 0.35 11.00
N GLN A 502 -13.36 -0.88 10.94
CA GLN A 502 -11.94 -1.07 11.32
C GLN A 502 -11.00 -0.42 10.29
N PRO A 503 -9.90 0.24 10.72
CA PRO A 503 -8.90 0.80 9.81
C PRO A 503 -8.29 -0.27 8.89
N TRP A 504 -7.85 0.14 7.69
CA TRP A 504 -7.31 -0.77 6.66
C TRP A 504 -6.06 -1.56 7.11
N PHE A 505 -5.40 -1.08 8.15
CA PHE A 505 -4.16 -1.64 8.67
C PHE A 505 -4.34 -2.42 9.99
N ALA A 506 -5.57 -2.54 10.48
CA ALA A 506 -5.85 -3.25 11.72
C ALA A 506 -5.41 -4.72 11.64
N GLY A 507 -4.75 -5.19 12.71
CA GLY A 507 -4.22 -6.54 12.86
C GLY A 507 -2.90 -6.82 12.12
N ILE A 508 -2.39 -5.91 11.28
CA ILE A 508 -1.13 -6.12 10.54
C ILE A 508 0.02 -6.36 11.51
N LEU A 509 0.03 -5.60 12.59
CA LEU A 509 1.05 -5.67 13.63
C LEU A 509 0.58 -6.53 14.79
N ASN A 510 1.51 -7.28 15.38
CA ASN A 510 1.30 -8.15 16.52
C ASN A 510 2.13 -7.70 17.74
N GLU A 511 2.12 -8.51 18.80
CA GLU A 511 2.88 -8.26 20.03
C GLU A 511 4.40 -8.22 19.80
N GLU A 512 4.93 -9.03 18.88
CA GLU A 512 6.36 -9.02 18.52
C GLU A 512 6.75 -7.70 17.85
N ASP A 513 5.89 -7.20 16.94
CA ASP A 513 6.07 -5.89 16.31
C ASP A 513 6.02 -4.78 17.37
N PHE A 514 5.13 -4.89 18.37
CA PHE A 514 5.06 -3.94 19.47
C PHE A 514 6.31 -3.97 20.35
N ALA A 515 6.88 -5.14 20.61
CA ALA A 515 8.15 -5.26 21.33
C ALA A 515 9.32 -4.59 20.60
N ILE A 516 9.28 -4.56 19.26
CA ILE A 516 10.23 -3.76 18.47
C ILE A 516 9.95 -2.27 18.60
N ILE A 517 8.67 -1.84 18.54
CA ILE A 517 8.28 -0.42 18.60
C ILE A 517 8.55 0.20 19.98
N ASN A 518 8.20 -0.50 21.05
CA ASN A 518 8.30 -0.01 22.41
C ASN A 518 8.70 -1.15 23.36
N PRO A 519 10.00 -1.49 23.44
CA PRO A 519 10.46 -2.65 24.20
C PRO A 519 10.15 -2.56 25.69
N HIS A 520 10.24 -1.37 26.29
CA HIS A 520 9.95 -1.18 27.72
C HIS A 520 8.48 -1.39 28.05
N ARG A 521 7.58 -0.79 27.26
CA ARG A 521 6.13 -0.98 27.45
C ARG A 521 5.73 -2.41 27.12
N ALA A 522 6.28 -3.02 26.08
CA ALA A 522 6.02 -4.41 25.73
C ALA A 522 6.46 -5.37 26.84
N ALA A 523 7.65 -5.18 27.41
CA ALA A 523 8.12 -5.97 28.55
C ALA A 523 7.21 -5.82 29.76
N PHE A 524 6.70 -4.61 30.03
CA PHE A 524 5.73 -4.39 31.10
C PHE A 524 4.39 -5.08 30.84
N LEU A 525 3.84 -4.96 29.63
CA LEU A 525 2.60 -5.67 29.25
C LEU A 525 2.78 -7.20 29.31
N GLN A 526 3.96 -7.72 28.96
CA GLN A 526 4.27 -9.14 29.11
C GLN A 526 4.23 -9.57 30.58
N GLN A 527 4.75 -8.77 31.51
CA GLN A 527 4.66 -9.08 32.94
C GLN A 527 3.21 -9.11 33.43
N LEU A 528 2.35 -8.23 32.92
CA LEU A 528 0.91 -8.26 33.20
C LEU A 528 0.25 -9.52 32.63
N HIS A 529 0.60 -9.90 31.39
CA HIS A 529 0.11 -11.14 30.77
C HIS A 529 0.55 -12.38 31.57
N ASP A 530 1.81 -12.45 32.00
CA ASP A 530 2.32 -13.55 32.83
C ASP A 530 1.63 -13.60 34.21
N LEU A 531 1.19 -12.45 34.74
CA LEU A 531 0.39 -12.38 35.97
C LEU A 531 -1.01 -12.98 35.75
N VAL A 532 -1.64 -12.65 34.63
CA VAL A 532 -2.93 -13.22 34.21
C VAL A 532 -2.82 -14.73 34.01
N GLU A 533 -1.80 -15.22 33.31
CA GLU A 533 -1.64 -16.65 33.05
C GLU A 533 -1.48 -17.44 34.37
N ARG A 534 -0.71 -16.89 35.31
CA ARG A 534 -0.58 -17.43 36.67
C ARG A 534 -1.93 -17.45 37.42
N LYS A 535 -2.72 -16.38 37.34
CA LYS A 535 -4.10 -16.32 37.88
C LYS A 535 -4.96 -17.44 37.30
N GLN A 536 -4.98 -17.58 35.98
CA GLN A 536 -5.77 -18.61 35.29
C GLN A 536 -5.34 -20.03 35.68
N ARG A 537 -4.04 -20.26 35.85
CA ARG A 537 -3.49 -21.54 36.29
C ARG A 537 -3.98 -21.92 37.69
N ILE A 538 -3.99 -20.98 38.64
CA ILE A 538 -4.51 -21.18 40.01
C ILE A 538 -6.02 -21.50 39.96
N LEU A 539 -6.79 -20.76 39.16
CA LEU A 539 -8.23 -20.96 39.07
C LEU A 539 -8.61 -22.31 38.45
N LYS A 540 -7.88 -22.73 37.40
CA LYS A 540 -8.10 -23.99 36.68
C LYS A 540 -7.61 -25.23 37.45
N ASP A 541 -6.71 -25.07 38.41
CA ASP A 541 -6.20 -26.18 39.20
C ASP A 541 -7.32 -26.80 40.06
N LYS A 542 -7.63 -28.08 39.80
CA LYS A 542 -8.66 -28.85 40.52
C LYS A 542 -8.14 -29.46 41.83
N THR A 543 -6.83 -29.41 42.09
CA THR A 543 -6.21 -29.96 43.29
C THR A 543 -6.26 -29.01 44.48
N LEU A 544 -6.51 -27.72 44.23
CA LEU A 544 -6.59 -26.66 45.23
C LEU A 544 -8.03 -26.45 45.70
N THR A 545 -8.21 -26.23 47.01
CA THR A 545 -9.49 -25.76 47.57
C THR A 545 -9.71 -24.28 47.26
N ASP A 546 -10.96 -23.82 47.34
CA ASP A 546 -11.29 -22.41 47.10
C ASP A 546 -10.52 -21.47 48.05
N ASP A 547 -10.34 -21.86 49.32
CA ASP A 547 -9.55 -21.09 50.27
C ASP A 547 -8.06 -21.03 49.88
N GLN A 548 -7.49 -22.15 49.40
CA GLN A 548 -6.10 -22.18 48.92
C GLN A 548 -5.92 -21.32 47.66
N LYS A 549 -6.90 -21.35 46.75
CA LYS A 549 -6.91 -20.46 45.58
C LYS A 549 -6.93 -19.00 45.99
N ASN A 550 -7.80 -18.63 46.95
CA ASN A 550 -7.88 -17.26 47.44
C ASN A 550 -6.56 -16.76 48.06
N VAL A 551 -5.85 -17.61 48.80
CA VAL A 551 -4.52 -17.27 49.35
C VAL A 551 -3.51 -17.05 48.23
N LEU A 552 -3.41 -17.98 47.28
CA LEU A 552 -2.45 -17.86 46.17
C LEU A 552 -2.75 -16.68 45.25
N LEU A 553 -4.03 -16.35 45.05
CA LEU A 553 -4.45 -15.16 44.30
C LEU A 553 -4.05 -13.87 45.01
N ALA A 554 -4.15 -13.81 46.34
CA ALA A 554 -3.73 -12.65 47.13
C ALA A 554 -2.20 -12.44 47.14
N GLU A 555 -1.42 -13.49 46.88
CA GLU A 555 0.04 -13.46 46.78
C GLU A 555 0.55 -13.14 45.36
N LEU A 556 -0.33 -13.05 44.35
CA LEU A 556 0.08 -12.71 42.99
C LEU A 556 0.67 -11.31 42.92
N ALA A 557 1.91 -11.24 42.42
CA ALA A 557 2.65 -10.00 42.27
C ALA A 557 3.51 -10.02 41.01
N LEU A 558 3.86 -8.82 40.55
CA LEU A 558 4.79 -8.61 39.46
C LEU A 558 6.23 -8.84 39.93
N PRO A 559 7.09 -9.43 39.08
CA PRO A 559 8.48 -9.65 39.43
C PRO A 559 9.19 -8.30 39.66
N SER A 560 10.09 -8.26 40.64
CA SER A 560 10.89 -7.06 40.91
C SER A 560 11.70 -6.67 39.68
N THR A 561 11.73 -5.38 39.34
CA THR A 561 12.80 -4.81 38.52
C THR A 561 14.15 -5.06 39.21
N GLU A 562 15.21 -5.28 38.43
CA GLU A 562 16.48 -5.88 38.87
C GLU A 562 17.19 -5.17 40.05
N GLU A 563 16.76 -3.96 40.44
CA GLU A 563 17.37 -3.16 41.51
C GLU A 563 16.66 -3.20 42.88
N SER A 564 15.40 -3.62 42.96
CA SER A 564 14.58 -3.46 44.19
C SER A 564 14.44 -4.75 45.03
N GLY A 565 14.46 -5.93 44.41
CA GLY A 565 14.19 -7.22 45.06
C GLY A 565 12.76 -7.39 45.62
N VAL A 566 11.88 -6.39 45.51
CA VAL A 566 10.53 -6.40 46.07
C VAL A 566 9.51 -6.69 44.96
N ALA A 567 8.73 -7.77 45.14
CA ALA A 567 7.57 -8.03 44.29
C ALA A 567 6.45 -7.04 44.62
N ILE A 568 5.84 -6.44 43.60
CA ILE A 568 4.82 -5.39 43.75
C ILE A 568 3.47 -5.94 43.30
N ARG A 569 2.43 -5.73 44.10
CA ARG A 569 1.07 -6.13 43.70
C ARG A 569 0.53 -5.17 42.65
N LEU A 570 -0.33 -5.66 41.76
CA LEU A 570 -0.87 -4.85 40.67
C LEU A 570 -1.60 -3.61 41.18
N GLU A 571 -2.36 -3.75 42.27
CA GLU A 571 -3.13 -2.66 42.87
C GLU A 571 -2.24 -1.59 43.52
N GLU A 572 -1.00 -1.94 43.88
CA GLU A 572 -0.03 -0.98 44.45
C GLU A 572 0.60 -0.07 43.40
N LEU A 573 0.49 -0.42 42.11
CA LEU A 573 0.95 0.42 41.02
C LEU A 573 0.02 1.62 40.77
N GLY A 574 -1.24 1.57 41.23
CA GLY A 574 -2.21 2.64 41.04
C GLY A 574 -2.52 2.93 39.56
N LEU A 575 -2.44 1.90 38.71
CA LEU A 575 -2.75 2.03 37.29
C LEU A 575 -4.24 2.28 37.10
N THR A 576 -4.58 3.15 36.16
CA THR A 576 -5.94 3.39 35.69
C THR A 576 -6.03 3.06 34.20
N PHE A 577 -7.23 3.06 33.63
CA PHE A 577 -7.42 2.93 32.18
C PHE A 577 -7.11 4.25 31.44
N GLU A 578 -5.99 4.86 31.78
CA GLU A 578 -5.42 6.02 31.12
C GLU A 578 -4.10 5.67 30.45
N PHE A 579 -3.88 6.26 29.29
CA PHE A 579 -2.63 6.19 28.56
C PHE A 579 -1.89 7.52 28.66
N ASP A 580 -0.66 7.45 29.14
CA ASP A 580 0.23 8.59 29.23
C ASP A 580 1.26 8.55 28.09
N PRO A 581 1.47 9.68 27.37
CA PRO A 581 2.48 9.75 26.35
C PRO A 581 3.87 9.72 26.97
N SER A 582 4.79 9.00 26.33
CA SER A 582 6.18 8.87 26.80
C SER A 582 7.00 10.17 26.68
N SER A 583 6.48 11.18 25.98
CA SER A 583 7.14 12.48 25.81
C SER A 583 6.12 13.62 25.84
N ARG A 584 6.54 14.72 26.46
CA ARG A 584 5.75 15.97 26.54
C ARG A 584 5.57 16.63 25.17
N VAL A 585 6.36 16.25 24.16
CA VAL A 585 6.26 16.81 22.81
C VAL A 585 4.93 16.52 22.12
N HIS A 586 4.22 15.48 22.58
CA HIS A 586 2.92 15.09 22.04
C HIS A 586 1.75 15.95 22.54
N LYS A 587 1.99 16.87 23.50
CA LYS A 587 1.03 17.91 23.95
C LYS A 587 -0.31 17.39 24.52
N PHE A 588 -0.35 16.16 25.00
CA PHE A 588 -1.42 15.68 25.88
C PHE A 588 -0.80 15.04 27.13
N HIS A 589 -1.59 14.90 28.19
CA HIS A 589 -1.13 14.36 29.47
C HIS A 589 -1.64 12.95 29.75
N ALA A 590 -2.92 12.72 29.51
CA ALA A 590 -3.56 11.43 29.68
C ALA A 590 -4.65 11.25 28.62
N HIS A 591 -4.85 10.01 28.18
CA HIS A 591 -5.94 9.63 27.30
C HIS A 591 -6.72 8.47 27.91
N HIS A 592 -8.02 8.64 28.09
CA HIS A 592 -8.85 7.56 28.59
C HIS A 592 -9.00 6.47 27.53
N LEU A 593 -8.52 5.26 27.82
CA LEU A 593 -8.59 4.11 26.93
C LEU A 593 -10.04 3.59 26.76
N LYS A 594 -10.87 3.81 27.78
CA LYS A 594 -12.32 3.54 27.75
C LYS A 594 -13.09 4.65 28.48
N PRO A 595 -14.41 4.78 28.25
CA PRO A 595 -15.22 5.80 28.92
C PRO A 595 -15.08 5.74 30.44
N GLY A 596 -14.65 6.85 31.06
CA GLY A 596 -14.41 6.90 32.51
C GLY A 596 -13.10 6.25 32.99
N GLY A 597 -12.18 5.91 32.08
CA GLY A 597 -10.98 5.12 32.39
C GLY A 597 -10.08 5.66 33.52
N GLY A 598 -9.94 6.98 33.67
CA GLY A 598 -9.19 7.57 34.80
C GLY A 598 -9.78 7.36 36.19
N MET A 599 -11.04 6.91 36.28
CA MET A 599 -11.71 6.60 37.55
C MET A 599 -11.74 5.10 37.84
N GLU A 600 -11.29 4.27 36.89
CA GLU A 600 -11.28 2.82 37.03
C GLU A 600 -9.84 2.33 37.19
N GLU A 601 -9.55 1.73 38.34
CA GLU A 601 -8.26 1.12 38.63
C GLU A 601 -8.11 -0.24 37.91
N VAL A 602 -6.89 -0.52 37.47
CA VAL A 602 -6.52 -1.81 36.90
C VAL A 602 -6.31 -2.81 38.03
N SER A 603 -7.02 -3.92 37.96
CA SER A 603 -6.99 -5.04 38.90
C SER A 603 -6.81 -6.36 38.16
N LEU A 604 -6.61 -7.45 38.91
CA LEU A 604 -6.50 -8.78 38.34
C LEU A 604 -7.71 -9.20 37.47
N ASP A 605 -8.87 -8.56 37.63
CA ASP A 605 -10.10 -8.90 36.91
C ASP A 605 -10.27 -8.20 35.56
N ASN A 606 -9.64 -7.04 35.37
CA ASN A 606 -9.76 -6.22 34.16
C ASN A 606 -8.41 -5.93 33.47
N VAL A 607 -7.29 -6.48 33.98
CA VAL A 607 -5.95 -6.30 33.40
C VAL A 607 -5.82 -6.80 31.96
N GLU A 608 -6.52 -7.88 31.56
CA GLU A 608 -6.56 -8.35 30.17
C GLU A 608 -7.13 -7.26 29.23
N GLU A 609 -8.22 -6.61 29.64
CA GLU A 609 -8.82 -5.49 28.90
C GLU A 609 -7.87 -4.30 28.82
N TYR A 610 -7.13 -4.00 29.90
CA TYR A 610 -6.13 -2.93 29.89
C TYR A 610 -5.01 -3.20 28.88
N ILE A 611 -4.48 -4.43 28.83
CA ILE A 611 -3.44 -4.82 27.87
C ILE A 611 -3.96 -4.63 26.43
N ASP A 612 -5.15 -5.15 26.13
CA ASP A 612 -5.77 -5.06 24.80
C ASP A 612 -5.97 -3.60 24.36
N LEU A 613 -6.47 -2.74 25.26
CA LEU A 613 -6.71 -1.34 24.95
C LEU A 613 -5.43 -0.53 24.76
N VAL A 614 -4.38 -0.79 25.55
CA VAL A 614 -3.07 -0.14 25.36
C VAL A 614 -2.47 -0.53 24.02
N MET A 615 -2.55 -1.81 23.65
CA MET A 615 -2.08 -2.33 22.38
C MET A 615 -2.85 -1.73 21.20
N ASP A 616 -4.19 -1.71 21.27
CA ASP A 616 -5.04 -1.11 20.25
C ASP A 616 -4.73 0.40 20.08
N PHE A 617 -4.58 1.15 21.18
CA PHE A 617 -4.26 2.57 21.10
C PHE A 617 -2.89 2.81 20.45
N CYS A 618 -1.88 2.03 20.80
CA CYS A 618 -0.53 2.20 20.25
C CYS A 618 -0.42 1.79 18.78
N LEU A 619 -1.13 0.75 18.34
CA LEU A 619 -0.94 0.13 17.04
C LEU A 619 -2.06 0.41 16.03
N VAL A 620 -3.25 0.83 16.49
CA VAL A 620 -4.46 0.92 15.66
C VAL A 620 -5.18 2.24 15.87
N SER A 621 -5.89 2.41 16.98
CA SER A 621 -6.82 3.53 17.16
C SER A 621 -6.11 4.88 17.34
N GLY A 622 -4.96 4.91 18.02
CA GLY A 622 -4.19 6.14 18.25
C GLY A 622 -3.38 6.63 17.05
N ILE A 623 -3.17 5.80 16.02
CA ILE A 623 -2.44 6.18 14.80
C ILE A 623 -3.36 6.32 13.57
N ARG A 624 -4.67 6.19 13.76
CA ARG A 624 -5.64 6.08 12.66
C ARG A 624 -5.61 7.24 11.67
N ARG A 625 -5.83 8.48 12.12
CA ARG A 625 -5.82 9.65 11.23
C ARG A 625 -4.48 9.84 10.53
N GLN A 626 -3.37 9.60 11.23
CA GLN A 626 -2.03 9.66 10.65
C GLN A 626 -1.86 8.67 9.50
N MET A 627 -2.30 7.42 9.68
CA MET A 627 -2.23 6.36 8.67
C MET A 627 -3.23 6.54 7.53
N GLU A 628 -4.41 7.12 7.80
CA GLU A 628 -5.39 7.50 6.78
C GLU A 628 -4.87 8.64 5.89
N ALA A 629 -4.20 9.62 6.49
CA ALA A 629 -3.60 10.75 5.78
C ALA A 629 -2.40 10.35 4.90
N PHE A 630 -1.57 9.46 5.42
CA PHE A 630 -0.38 8.94 4.75
C PHE A 630 -0.71 8.13 3.48
N ARG A 631 -1.82 7.38 3.51
CA ARG A 631 -2.30 6.56 2.40
C ARG A 631 -2.85 7.42 1.27
#